data_AF-A0A419ARV9-F1
#
_entry.id   AF-A0A419ARV9-F1
#
_cell.length_a   1.000
_cell.length_b   1.000
_cell.length_c   1.000
_cell.angle_alpha   90.00
_cell.angle_beta   90.00
_cell.angle_gamma   90.00
#
_symmetry.space_group_name_H-M   'P 1'
#
loop_
_entity.id
_entity.type
_entity.pdbx_description
1 polymer ?
#
loop_
_entity_poly.entity_id
_entity_poly.type
_entity_poly.pdbx_seq_one_letter_code
_entity_poly.pdbx_strand_id
1 'polypeptide(L)' 'MFDNTPLELEEIIDQCRALIYAIVELDEPKTKEILIFVLWERLDLLFRTFHTPEVIPVG' A
#
# COMPACT_ATOMS: atom_id res chain seq x y z
N MET A 1 -10.21 -14.58 -7.18
CA MET A 1 -10.88 -13.57 -8.02
C MET A 1 -10.01 -12.34 -7.93
N PHE A 2 -9.30 -11.98 -9.01
CA PHE A 2 -8.50 -10.75 -9.06
C PHE A 2 -9.48 -9.64 -9.43
N ASP A 3 -10.05 -8.99 -8.43
CA ASP A 3 -10.83 -7.78 -8.67
C ASP A 3 -9.84 -6.70 -9.11
N ASN A 4 -9.95 -6.29 -10.37
CA ASN A 4 -9.12 -5.25 -10.98
C ASN A 4 -9.60 -3.84 -10.59
N THR A 5 -10.43 -3.73 -9.56
CA THR A 5 -10.83 -2.44 -9.01
C THR A 5 -9.58 -1.77 -8.42
N PRO A 6 -9.31 -0.49 -8.74
CA PRO A 6 -8.28 0.27 -8.05
C PRO A 6 -8.48 0.16 -6.55
N LEU A 7 -7.39 -0.09 -5.80
CA LEU A 7 -7.45 -0.14 -4.34
C LEU A 7 -7.93 1.21 -3.79
N GLU A 8 -8.92 1.18 -2.90
CA GLU A 8 -9.36 2.35 -2.16
C GLU A 8 -8.26 2.82 -1.21
N LEU A 9 -8.30 4.10 -0.83
CA LEU A 9 -7.27 4.71 0.02
C LEU A 9 -7.12 3.94 1.35
N GLU A 10 -8.23 3.56 1.97
CA GLU A 10 -8.29 2.79 3.21
C GLU A 10 -7.61 1.42 3.07
N GLU A 11 -7.81 0.74 1.94
CA GLU A 11 -7.20 -0.57 1.69
C GLU A 11 -5.67 -0.46 1.57
N ILE A 12 -5.17 0.63 0.96
CA ILE A 12 -3.73 0.89 0.86
C ILE A 12 -3.15 1.20 2.25
N ILE A 13 -3.86 1.96 3.09
CA ILE A 13 -3.46 2.25 4.48
C ILE A 13 -3.38 0.96 5.29
N ASP A 14 -4.38 0.08 5.19
CA ASP A 14 -4.40 -1.18 5.92
C ASP A 14 -3.29 -2.13 5.45
N GLN A 15 -2.99 -2.18 4.16
CA GLN A 15 -1.82 -2.91 3.64
C GLN A 15 -0.51 -2.36 4.22
N CYS A 16 -0.33 -1.04 4.27
CA CYS A 16 0.85 -0.42 4.88
C CYS A 16 0.99 -0.82 6.35
N ARG A 17 -0.09 -0.79 7.13
CA ARG A 17 -0.09 -1.20 8.54
C ARG A 17 0.30 -2.67 8.70
N ALA A 18 -0.30 -3.56 7.92
CA ALA A 18 0.00 -4.99 7.97
C ALA A 18 1.48 -5.27 7.66
N LEU A 19 2.04 -4.58 6.66
CA LEU A 19 3.46 -4.69 6.30
C LEU A 19 4.38 -4.20 7.43
N ILE A 20 4.06 -3.07 8.05
CA ILE A 20 4.83 -2.56 9.20
C ILE A 20 4.82 -3.57 10.35
N TYR A 21 3.66 -4.12 10.70
CA TYR A 21 3.57 -5.17 11.72
C TYR A 21 4.41 -6.39 11.35
N ALA A 22 4.33 -6.87 10.11
CA ALA A 22 5.13 -8.02 9.67
C ALA A 22 6.64 -7.74 9.75
N ILE A 23 7.10 -6.55 9.37
CA ILE A 23 8.52 -6.17 9.45
C ILE A 23 9.01 -6.13 10.91
N VAL A 24 8.17 -5.66 11.83
CA VAL A 24 8.49 -5.61 13.26
C VAL A 24 8.58 -7.02 13.85
N GLU A 25 7.59 -7.87 13.56
CA GLU A 25 7.44 -9.20 14.18
C GLU A 25 8.35 -10.29 13.59
N LEU A 26 8.73 -10.20 12.32
CA LEU A 26 9.64 -11.19 11.73
C LEU A 26 11.04 -11.04 12.32
N ASP A 27 11.85 -12.10 12.31
CA ASP A 27 13.27 -12.04 12.69
C ASP A 27 14.21 -12.27 11.50
N GLU A 28 13.70 -12.87 10.42
CA GLU A 28 14.48 -13.19 9.22
C GLU A 28 14.87 -11.91 8.46
N PRO A 29 16.16 -11.52 8.43
CA PRO A 29 16.58 -10.22 7.88
C PRO A 29 16.24 -10.06 6.40
N LYS A 30 16.40 -11.13 5.62
CA LYS A 30 16.09 -11.13 4.17
C LYS A 30 14.61 -10.90 3.91
N THR A 31 13.74 -11.49 4.71
CA THR A 31 12.30 -11.27 4.58
C THR A 31 11.95 -9.83 4.95
N LYS A 32 12.58 -9.25 5.97
CA LYS A 32 12.38 -7.83 6.31
C LYS A 32 12.78 -6.90 5.17
N GLU A 33 13.93 -7.13 4.54
CA GLU A 33 14.38 -6.30 3.40
C GLU A 33 13.36 -6.31 2.26
N ILE A 34 12.82 -7.49 1.93
CA ILE A 34 11.78 -7.62 0.90
C ILE A 34 10.50 -6.90 1.33
N LEU A 35 10.06 -7.07 2.58
CA LEU A 35 8.84 -6.42 3.06
C LEU A 35 8.99 -4.90 3.17
N ILE A 36 10.18 -4.40 3.49
CA ILE A 36 10.49 -2.96 3.47
C ILE A 36 10.38 -2.41 2.06
N PHE A 37 10.88 -3.15 1.06
CA PHE A 37 10.71 -2.77 -0.35
C PHE A 37 9.23 -2.72 -0.74
N VAL A 38 8.45 -3.75 -0.40
CA VAL A 38 7.00 -3.78 -0.68
C VAL A 38 6.28 -2.65 0.06
N LEU A 39 6.64 -2.35 1.31
CA LEU A 39 6.07 -1.23 2.07
C LEU A 39 6.34 0.10 1.38
N TRP A 40 7.54 0.30 0.84
CA TRP A 40 7.88 1.49 0.09
C TRP A 40 7.00 1.65 -1.16
N GLU A 41 6.78 0.58 -1.91
CA GLU A 41 5.86 0.61 -3.07
C GLU A 41 4.42 0.95 -2.66
N ARG A 42 3.95 0.43 -1.52
CA ARG A 42 2.60 0.75 -1.01
C ARG A 42 2.48 2.19 -0.54
N LEU A 43 3.54 2.76 0.06
CA LEU A 43 3.58 4.16 0.45
C LEU A 43 3.60 5.11 -0.76
N ASP A 44 4.34 4.77 -1.81
CA ASP A 44 4.31 5.52 -3.07
C ASP A 44 2.93 5.45 -3.74
N LEU A 45 2.30 4.26 -3.75
CA LEU A 45 0.92 4.12 -4.20
C LEU A 45 -0.04 4.98 -3.36
N LEU A 46 0.08 4.93 -2.03
CA LEU A 46 -0.74 5.72 -1.12
C LEU A 46 -0.61 7.22 -1.42
N PHE A 47 0.62 7.70 -1.58
CA PHE A 47 0.91 9.09 -1.90
C PHE A 47 0.25 9.49 -3.24
N ARG A 48 0.40 8.67 -4.28
CA ARG A 48 -0.21 8.94 -5.59
C ARG A 48 -1.72 8.93 -5.53
N THR A 49 -2.33 7.95 -4.87
CA THR A 49 -3.79 7.85 -4.71
C THR A 49 -4.33 9.05 -3.95
N PHE A 50 -3.69 9.44 -2.85
CA PHE A 50 -4.08 10.61 -2.05
C PHE A 50 -3.98 11.93 -2.82
N HIS A 51 -2.99 12.05 -3.71
CA HIS A 51 -2.77 13.26 -4.52
C HIS A 51 -3.42 13.20 -5.90
N THR A 52 -4.11 12.12 -6.27
CA THR A 52 -4.85 12.07 -7.52
C THR A 52 -6.10 12.94 -7.37
N PRO A 53 -6.23 14.04 -8.12
CA PRO A 53 -7.44 14.84 -8.07
C PRO A 53 -8.60 13.97 -8.54
N GLU A 54 -9.63 13.85 -7.70
CA GLU A 54 -10.87 13.18 -8.06
C GLU A 54 -11.39 13.82 -9.35
N VAL A 55 -11.39 13.07 -10.45
CA VAL A 55 -11.91 13.55 -11.72
C VAL A 55 -13.42 13.57 -11.56
N ILE A 56 -13.97 14.70 -11.11
CA ILE A 56 -15.41 14.91 -11.02
C ILE A 56 -15.95 14.83 -12.46
N PRO A 57 -16.77 13.84 -12.84
CA PRO A 57 -17.37 13.82 -14.16
C PRO A 57 -18.37 14.97 -14.23
N VAL A 58 -18.05 15.99 -15.03
CA VAL A 58 -19.00 17.05 -15.38
C VAL A 58 -20.03 16.40 -16.31
N GLY A 59 -21.25 16.22 -15.78
CA GLY A 59 -22.41 15.75 -16.53
C GLY A 59 -22.96 16.78 -17.51
#